data_AF-A0A6C0JD18-F1
#
_entry.id   AF-A0A6C0JD18-F1
#
_cell.length_a   1.000
_cell.length_b   1.000
_cell.length_c   1.000
_cell.angle_alpha   90.00
_cell.angle_beta   90.00
_cell.angle_gamma   90.00
#
_symmetry.space_group_name_H-M   'P 1'
#
loop_
_entity.id
_entity.type
_entity.pdbx_description
1 polymer ?
#
loop_
_entity_poly.entity_id
_entity_poly.type
_entity_poly.pdbx_seq_one_letter_code
_entity_poly.pdbx_strand_id
1 'polypeptide(L)'
;MNSINDQDNLLYQNALKRTQDIDVKLEKTKINCLTSVLAVVGTKADILSHLKGGPAKNLTNMFFKYTTDKCDYCGVQKNKTIQLDRAHCNMDNCDRSSLLEKSINLHFIDESTPIKIKDILITYLTYHKDIPLFILCKQCHREYDK
;
A
#
# COMPACT_ATOMS: atom_id res chain seq x y z
N MET A 1 9.28 -5.99 18.54
CA MET A 1 8.01 -5.60 17.89
C MET A 1 7.24 -6.83 17.38
N ASN A 2 7.53 -8.02 17.93
CA ASN A 2 7.40 -9.28 17.21
C ASN A 2 5.95 -9.77 17.05
N SER A 3 4.99 -9.13 17.71
CA SER A 3 3.57 -9.50 17.70
C SER A 3 2.68 -8.51 16.95
N ILE A 4 3.21 -7.44 16.33
CA ILE A 4 2.35 -6.44 15.68
C ILE A 4 1.64 -7.00 14.43
N ASN A 5 2.18 -8.07 13.83
CA ASN A 5 1.56 -8.81 12.74
C ASN A 5 0.64 -9.95 13.18
N ASP A 6 0.54 -10.20 14.49
CA ASP A 6 -0.37 -11.22 15.01
C ASP A 6 -1.81 -10.75 14.79
N GLN A 7 -2.63 -11.59 14.15
CA GLN A 7 -4.01 -11.26 13.81
C GLN A 7 -4.86 -10.99 15.04
N ASP A 8 -4.57 -11.63 16.18
CA ASP A 8 -5.30 -11.40 17.42
C ASP A 8 -4.84 -10.11 18.14
N ASN A 9 -3.79 -9.46 17.64
CA ASN A 9 -3.30 -8.21 18.20
C ASN A 9 -4.25 -7.05 17.88
N LEU A 10 -4.60 -6.26 18.90
CA LEU A 10 -5.41 -5.07 18.74
C LEU A 10 -4.80 -4.06 17.76
N LEU A 11 -3.47 -3.96 17.69
CA LEU A 11 -2.77 -3.11 16.72
C LEU A 11 -3.01 -3.57 15.28
N TYR A 12 -2.95 -4.88 15.03
CA TYR A 12 -3.25 -5.46 13.73
C TYR A 12 -4.67 -5.14 13.30
N GLN A 13 -5.64 -5.42 14.17
CA GLN A 13 -7.06 -5.18 13.92
C GLN A 13 -7.37 -3.70 13.65
N ASN A 14 -6.75 -2.79 14.41
CA ASN A 14 -6.93 -1.36 14.20
C ASN A 14 -6.26 -0.86 12.92
N ALA A 15 -5.11 -1.43 12.54
CA ALA A 15 -4.44 -1.11 11.29
C ALA A 15 -5.27 -1.58 10.08
N LEU A 16 -5.89 -2.75 10.18
CA LEU A 16 -6.76 -3.32 9.14
C LEU A 16 -8.04 -2.49 8.92
N LYS A 17 -8.64 -1.97 9.99
CA LYS A 17 -9.84 -1.10 9.88
C LYS A 17 -9.65 0.11 8.95
N ARG A 18 -8.41 0.59 8.77
CA ARG A 18 -8.12 1.76 7.91
C ARG A 18 -8.32 1.48 6.43
N THR A 19 -8.31 0.20 6.05
CA THR A 19 -8.40 -0.26 4.67
C THR A 19 -9.72 -0.98 4.37
N GLN A 20 -10.60 -1.19 5.37
CA GLN A 20 -11.86 -1.93 5.21
C GLN A 20 -12.85 -1.29 4.22
N ASP A 21 -12.92 0.05 4.15
CA ASP A 21 -13.82 0.76 3.22
C ASP A 21 -13.22 0.95 1.82
N ILE A 22 -12.32 0.05 1.39
CA ILE A 22 -11.60 0.22 0.14
C ILE A 22 -12.52 0.31 -1.07
N ASP A 23 -13.54 -0.54 -1.12
CA ASP A 23 -14.47 -0.65 -2.24
C ASP A 23 -15.25 0.68 -2.40
N VAL A 24 -15.78 1.21 -1.29
CA VAL A 24 -16.48 2.51 -1.26
C VAL A 24 -15.55 3.67 -1.63
N LYS A 25 -14.27 3.64 -1.20
CA LYS A 25 -13.29 4.67 -1.58
C LYS A 25 -12.92 4.59 -3.06
N LEU A 26 -12.80 3.37 -3.62
CA LEU A 26 -12.49 3.16 -5.03
C LEU A 26 -13.60 3.72 -5.94
N GLU A 27 -14.87 3.54 -5.59
CA GLU A 27 -16.00 4.10 -6.35
C GLU A 27 -15.99 5.63 -6.42
N LYS A 28 -15.54 6.28 -5.35
CA LYS A 28 -15.58 7.75 -5.20
C LYS A 28 -14.28 8.45 -5.58
N THR A 29 -13.21 7.68 -5.82
CA THR A 29 -11.88 8.26 -6.04
C THR A 29 -11.80 9.01 -7.36
N LYS A 30 -11.12 10.15 -7.34
CA LYS A 30 -10.78 10.94 -8.53
C LYS A 30 -9.26 10.99 -8.76
N ILE A 31 -8.52 10.06 -8.13
CA ILE A 31 -7.08 9.97 -8.30
C ILE A 31 -6.80 9.57 -9.75
N ASN A 32 -6.07 10.43 -10.49
CA ASN A 32 -5.91 10.30 -11.94
C ASN A 32 -5.43 8.91 -12.39
N CYS A 33 -4.46 8.31 -11.70
CA CYS A 33 -3.96 6.98 -12.07
C CYS A 33 -4.96 5.83 -11.84
N LEU A 34 -6.04 6.06 -11.08
CA LEU A 34 -7.13 5.10 -10.86
C LEU A 34 -8.33 5.35 -11.80
N THR A 35 -8.41 6.52 -12.43
CA THR A 35 -9.51 6.89 -13.34
C THR A 35 -9.09 6.96 -14.80
N SER A 36 -7.79 7.08 -15.07
CA SER A 36 -7.22 7.20 -16.40
C SER A 36 -7.38 5.94 -17.25
N VAL A 37 -7.46 6.12 -18.56
CA VAL A 37 -7.49 5.04 -19.57
C VAL A 37 -6.10 4.64 -20.06
N LEU A 38 -5.03 5.25 -19.51
CA LEU A 38 -3.66 4.94 -19.89
C LEU A 38 -3.33 3.46 -19.63
N ALA A 39 -2.59 2.88 -20.57
CA ALA A 39 -2.16 1.50 -20.55
C ALA A 39 -0.64 1.39 -20.65
N VAL A 40 -0.13 0.24 -20.23
CA VAL A 40 1.29 -0.14 -20.30
C VAL A 40 1.46 -1.42 -21.09
N VAL A 41 2.61 -1.54 -21.74
CA VAL A 41 3.10 -2.70 -22.49
C VAL A 41 4.58 -2.91 -22.16
N GLY A 42 5.11 -4.11 -22.42
CA GLY A 42 6.49 -4.47 -22.14
C GLY A 42 6.61 -5.60 -21.12
N THR A 43 7.84 -5.87 -20.69
CA THR A 43 8.11 -6.95 -19.73
C THR A 43 7.51 -6.64 -18.35
N LYS A 44 7.25 -7.67 -17.55
CA LYS A 44 6.80 -7.50 -16.16
C LYS A 44 7.76 -6.63 -15.34
N ALA A 45 9.07 -6.76 -15.58
CA ALA A 45 10.09 -6.00 -14.88
C ALA A 45 10.02 -4.50 -15.23
N ASP A 46 9.84 -4.17 -16.50
CA ASP A 46 9.72 -2.79 -16.96
C ASP A 46 8.43 -2.14 -16.42
N ILE A 47 7.31 -2.88 -16.47
CA ILE A 47 6.04 -2.44 -15.92
C ILE A 47 6.18 -2.19 -14.41
N LEU A 48 6.78 -3.13 -13.67
CA LEU A 48 7.01 -2.99 -12.23
C LEU A 48 7.86 -1.76 -11.91
N SER A 49 8.97 -1.56 -12.63
CA SER A 49 9.86 -0.41 -12.47
C SER A 49 9.12 0.91 -12.73
N HIS A 50 8.39 1.00 -13.84
CA HIS A 50 7.59 2.17 -14.21
C HIS A 50 6.54 2.51 -13.14
N LEU A 51 5.76 1.52 -12.70
CA LEU A 51 4.72 1.72 -11.69
C LEU A 51 5.31 2.07 -10.33
N LYS A 52 6.38 1.39 -9.91
CA LYS A 52 7.04 1.61 -8.61
C LYS A 52 7.65 3.01 -8.52
N GLY A 53 8.27 3.49 -9.59
CA GLY A 53 8.86 4.83 -9.69
C GLY A 53 7.84 5.94 -9.93
N GLY A 54 6.71 5.62 -10.56
CA GLY A 54 5.68 6.58 -10.95
C GLY A 54 4.35 6.38 -10.22
N PRO A 55 3.29 5.91 -10.91
CA PRO A 55 1.91 5.92 -10.40
C PRO A 55 1.69 5.28 -9.02
N ALA A 56 2.45 4.25 -8.64
CA ALA A 56 2.29 3.56 -7.36
C ALA A 56 3.13 4.18 -6.23
N LYS A 57 4.04 5.13 -6.50
CA LYS A 57 5.01 5.68 -5.52
C LYS A 57 4.35 6.14 -4.22
N ASN A 58 3.32 6.96 -4.35
CA ASN A 58 2.60 7.55 -3.23
C ASN A 58 1.14 7.11 -3.16
N LEU A 59 0.72 6.15 -3.99
CA LEU A 59 -0.68 5.81 -4.19
C LEU A 59 -1.37 5.39 -2.90
N THR A 60 -0.80 4.44 -2.15
CA THR A 60 -1.37 3.98 -0.87
C THR A 60 -1.54 5.14 0.12
N ASN A 61 -0.63 6.13 0.10
CA ASN A 61 -0.77 7.31 0.96
C ASN A 61 -1.92 8.20 0.53
N MET A 62 -1.95 8.54 -0.76
CA MET A 62 -2.94 9.43 -1.36
C MET A 62 -4.34 8.84 -1.30
N PHE A 63 -4.46 7.51 -1.41
CA PHE A 63 -5.72 6.79 -1.43
C PHE A 63 -6.33 6.66 -0.04
N PHE A 64 -5.58 6.15 0.94
CA PHE A 64 -6.15 5.87 2.26
C PHE A 64 -6.19 7.11 3.18
N LYS A 65 -5.30 8.10 2.99
CA LYS A 65 -5.23 9.38 3.74
C LYS A 65 -5.39 9.21 5.25
N TYR A 66 -4.35 8.68 5.89
CA TYR A 66 -4.34 8.47 7.34
C TYR A 66 -4.25 9.79 8.11
N THR A 67 -5.05 9.90 9.18
CA THR A 67 -5.17 11.11 10.00
C THR A 67 -4.66 10.95 11.44
N THR A 68 -4.01 9.83 11.76
CA THR A 68 -3.46 9.62 13.10
C THR A 68 -2.31 10.58 13.38
N ASP A 69 -2.30 11.12 14.60
CA ASP A 69 -1.23 11.93 15.15
C ASP A 69 -0.33 11.14 16.09
N LYS A 70 -0.56 9.84 16.29
CA LYS A 70 0.24 8.97 17.16
C LYS A 70 0.79 7.76 16.42
N CYS A 71 1.98 7.33 16.83
CA CYS A 71 2.56 6.05 16.44
C CYS A 71 1.69 4.91 16.96
N ASP A 72 1.33 3.97 16.09
CA ASP A 72 0.49 2.83 16.45
C ASP A 72 1.13 1.96 17.53
N TYR A 73 2.45 1.80 17.49
CA TYR A 73 3.15 0.90 18.41
C TYR A 73 3.48 1.54 19.76
N CYS A 74 4.18 2.69 19.75
CA CYS A 74 4.67 3.31 20.99
C CYS A 74 3.83 4.49 21.48
N GLY A 75 2.79 4.89 20.74
CA GLY A 75 1.87 5.98 21.14
C GLY A 75 2.44 7.39 21.05
N VAL A 76 3.72 7.55 20.65
CA VAL A 76 4.36 8.87 20.56
C VAL A 76 3.60 9.76 19.58
N GLN A 77 3.35 11.00 19.99
CA GLN A 77 2.61 11.97 19.19
C GLN A 77 3.53 12.71 18.21
N LYS A 78 3.05 12.89 16.98
CA LYS A 78 3.65 13.72 15.93
C LYS A 78 3.85 15.14 16.45
N ASN A 79 5.02 15.71 16.21
CA ASN A 79 5.32 17.10 16.52
C ASN A 79 6.33 17.66 15.50
N LYS A 80 6.96 18.80 15.79
CA LYS A 80 7.93 19.44 14.87
C LYS A 80 9.17 18.56 14.57
N THR A 81 9.56 17.67 15.49
CA THR A 81 10.75 16.81 15.36
C THR A 81 10.40 15.34 15.14
N ILE A 82 9.18 14.91 15.52
CA ILE A 82 8.71 13.53 15.37
C ILE A 82 7.76 13.45 14.19
N GLN A 83 8.21 12.73 13.16
CA GLN A 83 7.40 12.38 11.99
C GLN A 83 6.85 10.95 12.14
N LEU A 84 5.71 10.72 11.51
CA LEU A 84 5.06 9.41 11.42
C LEU A 84 5.03 9.00 9.95
N ASP A 85 5.43 7.77 9.69
CA ASP A 85 5.52 7.16 8.37
C ASP A 85 4.59 5.96 8.29
N ARG A 86 4.12 5.66 7.07
CA ARG A 86 3.40 4.40 6.83
C ARG A 86 4.42 3.27 6.70
N ALA A 87 4.18 2.20 7.44
CA ALA A 87 4.83 0.92 7.26
C ALA A 87 3.89 -0.06 6.54
N HIS A 88 4.36 -0.63 5.43
CA HIS A 88 3.72 -1.77 4.78
C HIS A 88 4.05 -3.03 5.56
N CYS A 89 3.14 -4.01 5.56
CA CYS A 89 3.37 -5.25 6.27
C CYS A 89 4.69 -5.91 5.84
N ASN A 90 5.56 -6.22 6.80
CA ASN A 90 6.88 -6.82 6.56
C ASN A 90 6.83 -8.36 6.48
N MET A 91 5.63 -8.98 6.53
CA MET A 91 5.48 -10.41 6.27
C MET A 91 5.79 -10.72 4.81
N ASP A 92 6.22 -11.96 4.55
CA ASP A 92 6.56 -12.42 3.21
C ASP A 92 5.44 -12.12 2.21
N ASN A 93 5.83 -11.56 1.06
CA ASN A 93 4.94 -11.16 -0.04
C ASN A 93 3.89 -10.08 0.30
N CYS A 94 4.01 -9.39 1.45
CA CYS A 94 3.08 -8.34 1.86
C CYS A 94 3.68 -6.92 1.72
N ASP A 95 4.95 -6.80 1.34
CA ASP A 95 5.57 -5.52 1.08
C ASP A 95 5.02 -4.88 -0.21
N ARG A 96 5.23 -3.56 -0.33
CA ARG A 96 4.74 -2.77 -1.47
C ARG A 96 5.17 -3.33 -2.83
N SER A 97 6.40 -3.80 -2.97
CA SER A 97 6.91 -4.31 -4.25
C SER A 97 6.26 -5.64 -4.59
N SER A 98 6.20 -6.58 -3.63
CA SER A 98 5.56 -7.88 -3.83
C SER A 98 4.08 -7.75 -4.16
N LEU A 99 3.34 -6.88 -3.47
CA LEU A 99 1.92 -6.65 -3.77
C LEU A 99 1.69 -6.05 -5.15
N LEU A 100 2.59 -5.15 -5.60
CA LEU A 100 2.50 -4.55 -6.92
C LEU A 100 2.88 -5.56 -8.02
N GLU A 101 3.88 -6.39 -7.79
CA GLU A 101 4.25 -7.47 -8.70
C GLU A 101 3.12 -8.51 -8.81
N LYS A 102 2.50 -8.86 -7.67
CA LYS A 102 1.34 -9.76 -7.63
C LYS A 102 0.17 -9.21 -8.46
N SER A 103 -0.10 -7.90 -8.42
CA SER A 103 -1.17 -7.30 -9.22
C SER A 103 -0.81 -7.25 -10.71
N ILE A 104 0.45 -6.98 -11.06
CA ILE A 104 0.91 -7.07 -12.46
C ILE A 104 0.73 -8.49 -12.98
N ASN A 105 1.16 -9.50 -12.22
CA ASN A 105 1.03 -10.90 -12.59
C ASN A 105 -0.41 -11.34 -12.85
N LEU A 106 -1.39 -10.79 -12.12
CA LEU A 106 -2.80 -11.09 -12.32
C LEU A 106 -3.32 -10.60 -13.69
N HIS A 107 -2.87 -9.42 -14.14
CA HIS A 107 -3.37 -8.78 -15.36
C HIS A 107 -2.48 -9.03 -16.59
N PHE A 108 -1.29 -9.58 -16.40
CA PHE A 108 -0.33 -9.80 -17.46
C PHE A 108 -0.72 -10.99 -18.35
N ILE A 109 -0.81 -10.73 -19.66
CA ILE A 109 -1.07 -11.76 -20.68
C ILE A 109 0.25 -12.05 -21.41
N ASP A 110 0.79 -11.03 -22.06
CA ASP A 110 2.06 -11.06 -22.79
C ASP A 110 2.66 -9.64 -22.85
N GLU A 111 3.85 -9.50 -23.44
CA GLU A 111 4.60 -8.23 -23.49
C GLU A 111 4.04 -7.20 -24.48
N SER A 112 3.14 -7.62 -25.37
CA SER A 112 2.57 -6.80 -26.45
C SER A 112 1.13 -6.35 -26.18
N THR A 113 0.40 -7.04 -25.30
CA THR A 113 -0.98 -6.76 -24.97
C THR A 113 -1.06 -5.59 -23.96
N PRO A 114 -1.73 -4.47 -24.30
CA PRO A 114 -1.85 -3.33 -23.39
C PRO A 114 -2.70 -3.64 -22.16
N ILE A 115 -2.16 -3.32 -20.98
CA ILE A 115 -2.85 -3.47 -19.69
C ILE A 115 -3.15 -2.08 -19.15
N LYS A 116 -4.40 -1.81 -18.76
CA LYS A 116 -4.74 -0.51 -18.17
C LYS A 116 -4.06 -0.38 -16.81
N ILE A 117 -3.34 0.73 -16.62
CA ILE A 117 -2.63 1.01 -15.36
C ILE A 117 -3.61 0.98 -14.18
N LYS A 118 -4.82 1.54 -14.36
CA LYS A 118 -5.82 1.57 -13.29
C LYS A 118 -6.20 0.17 -12.80
N ASP A 119 -6.26 -0.84 -13.68
CA ASP A 119 -6.71 -2.19 -13.30
C ASP A 119 -5.64 -2.85 -12.40
N ILE A 120 -4.35 -2.68 -12.74
CA ILE A 120 -3.21 -3.11 -11.91
C ILE A 120 -3.23 -2.41 -10.54
N LEU A 121 -3.45 -1.09 -10.53
CA LEU A 121 -3.40 -0.28 -9.32
C LEU A 121 -4.60 -0.52 -8.40
N ILE A 122 -5.79 -0.77 -8.96
CA ILE A 122 -6.99 -1.17 -8.20
C ILE A 122 -6.73 -2.50 -7.51
N THR A 123 -6.25 -3.52 -8.23
CA THR A 123 -5.90 -4.82 -7.64
C THR A 123 -4.81 -4.68 -6.56
N TYR A 124 -3.78 -3.87 -6.80
CA TYR A 124 -2.76 -3.58 -5.80
C TYR A 124 -3.36 -2.97 -4.51
N LEU A 125 -4.29 -2.02 -4.66
CA LEU A 125 -4.96 -1.42 -3.52
C LEU A 125 -5.82 -2.47 -2.78
N THR A 126 -6.58 -3.31 -3.48
CA THR A 126 -7.50 -4.29 -2.86
C THR A 126 -6.79 -5.35 -2.02
N TYR A 127 -5.53 -5.67 -2.28
CA TYR A 127 -4.75 -6.53 -1.38
C TYR A 127 -4.65 -5.98 0.05
N HIS A 128 -4.75 -4.67 0.23
CA HIS A 128 -4.71 -4.06 1.56
C HIS A 128 -6.01 -4.28 2.35
N LYS A 129 -7.05 -4.88 1.78
CA LYS A 129 -8.27 -5.27 2.51
C LYS A 129 -7.97 -6.27 3.63
N ASP A 130 -6.98 -7.13 3.41
CA ASP A 130 -6.60 -8.22 4.32
C ASP A 130 -5.19 -8.01 4.92
N ILE A 131 -4.49 -6.95 4.51
CA ILE A 131 -3.11 -6.66 4.92
C ILE A 131 -3.08 -5.32 5.68
N PRO A 132 -2.60 -5.29 6.94
CA PRO A 132 -2.62 -4.08 7.74
C PRO A 132 -1.64 -3.03 7.20
N LEU A 133 -2.00 -1.77 7.42
CA LEU A 133 -1.10 -0.63 7.20
C LEU A 133 -0.90 0.12 8.51
N PHE A 134 0.34 0.09 9.00
CA PHE A 134 0.72 0.73 10.25
C PHE A 134 1.22 2.15 10.00
N ILE A 135 1.03 3.00 11.00
CA ILE A 135 1.60 4.35 11.06
C ILE A 135 2.56 4.38 12.25
N LEU A 136 3.85 4.44 11.95
CA LEU A 136 4.92 4.27 12.92
C LEU A 136 5.81 5.51 12.97
N CYS A 137 6.37 5.81 14.14
CA CYS A 137 7.48 6.75 14.21
C CYS A 137 8.73 6.12 13.58
N LYS A 138 9.69 6.96 13.18
CA LYS A 138 10.92 6.51 12.50
C LYS A 138 11.69 5.41 13.26
N GLN A 139 11.68 5.44 14.59
CA GLN A 139 12.31 4.40 15.41
C GLN A 139 11.58 3.07 15.28
N CYS A 140 10.26 3.05 15.55
CA CYS A 140 9.45 1.83 15.43
C CYS A 140 9.43 1.30 14.00
N HIS A 141 9.41 2.16 12.98
CA HIS A 141 9.45 1.74 11.58
C HIS A 141 10.73 0.97 11.25
N ARG A 142 11.89 1.46 11.70
CA ARG A 142 13.18 0.76 11.51
C ARG A 142 13.26 -0.55 12.28
N GLU A 143 12.62 -0.65 13.44
CA GLU A 143 12.56 -1.90 14.20
C GLU A 143 11.59 -2.88 13.56
N TYR A 144 10.55 -2.38 12.89
CA TYR A 144 9.59 -3.18 12.16
C TYR A 144 10.16 -3.74 10.85
N ASP A 145 10.97 -2.95 10.12
CA ASP A 145 11.56 -3.40 8.85
C ASP A 145 12.72 -4.41 9.01
N LYS A 146 13.14 -4.70 10.24
CA LYS A 146 14.19 -5.69 10.57
C LYS A 146 13.61 -7.10 10.65
#